data_AF-A0AAZ1X9M7-F1
#
_entry.id   AF-A0AAZ1X9M7-F1
#
_cell.length_a   1.000
_cell.length_b   1.000
_cell.length_c   1.000
_cell.angle_alpha   90.00
_cell.angle_beta   90.00
_cell.angle_gamma   90.00
#
_symmetry.space_group_name_H-M   'P 1'
#
loop_
_entity.id
_entity.type
_entity.pdbx_description
1 polymer ?
#
loop_
_entity_poly.entity_id
_entity_poly.type
_entity_poly.pdbx_seq_one_letter_code
_entity_poly.pdbx_strand_id
1 'polypeptide(L)'
;MARGGKNVVRILKNPELRKDMQEITVYAYEGEKVKQALRRDGRFLNTMFKKNCVLCNMHTEVNTEMCNLVDDLDDETFKIKLLDKSDPPESQPGSLDDAYVLQSESQAGDSGGYEELSQQTNTVESETDNVAEKKPNLCLNIYLKQMQNCLSSEFKDSIKSSKKQTHDLNFTQNLLRLEFGSNAQSCREVKTMRKLMELSHSVCQVRINGKPQGSGFLVFSRFVLTNAHVIKDFCNDNGRLNERVTVTFSYESLEQNDGLIDVEEVSGYDYSPDVSGTDWALLKLSDVQILPGGLLTHCGFIRHSGGISIVGHPAGGTKKIESCLVVSSENRNQVVERHYSNNKEPFHFITRRFFENVAGDLQQRKHLLTYESCLFDGSSGSPVFNEDGDVVAMHSGGYAYPGVMGQNQSVIEFGYPFSDIIEHIIIQMVEREKFDVLKEYLSCKCARQQDFLVGVKKLVDSRNLTRFKNVLNSSVAVDDKSLKAFFEFFSRREQPEPMDIN
;
A
#
# COMPACT_ATOMS: atom_id res chain seq x y z
N MET A 1 -26.52 -3.49 30.39
CA MET A 1 -26.30 -4.33 29.20
C MET A 1 -27.39 -3.95 28.19
N ALA A 2 -27.05 -3.62 26.95
CA ALA A 2 -28.08 -3.43 25.91
C ALA A 2 -28.65 -4.80 25.51
N ARG A 3 -29.59 -5.32 26.30
CA ARG A 3 -30.34 -6.54 25.99
C ARG A 3 -31.35 -6.22 24.89
N GLY A 4 -31.12 -6.74 23.68
CA GLY A 4 -32.06 -6.61 22.58
C GLY A 4 -33.36 -7.39 22.84
N GLY A 5 -34.51 -6.72 22.72
CA GLY A 5 -35.83 -7.35 22.72
C GLY A 5 -36.29 -7.79 21.31
N LYS A 6 -37.49 -8.38 21.19
CA LYS A 6 -38.11 -8.71 19.89
C LYS A 6 -38.32 -7.42 19.06
N ASN A 7 -37.99 -7.47 17.76
CA ASN A 7 -38.03 -6.37 16.77
C ASN A 7 -36.85 -5.37 16.76
N VAL A 8 -35.64 -5.74 17.18
CA VAL A 8 -34.47 -4.84 17.10
C VAL A 8 -33.85 -4.86 15.69
N VAL A 9 -33.87 -3.71 15.00
CA VAL A 9 -33.15 -3.50 13.74
C VAL A 9 -31.67 -3.24 14.03
N ARG A 10 -30.77 -3.83 13.24
CA ARG A 10 -29.34 -3.50 13.30
C ARG A 10 -29.16 -2.05 12.83
N ILE A 11 -28.76 -1.16 13.74
CA ILE A 11 -28.51 0.26 13.41
C ILE A 11 -27.04 0.68 13.48
N LEU A 12 -26.13 -0.18 13.93
CA LEU A 12 -24.69 0.11 14.02
C LEU A 12 -23.89 -0.72 13.01
N LYS A 13 -22.88 -0.08 12.39
CA LYS A 13 -22.01 -0.71 11.39
C LYS A 13 -21.10 -1.77 12.03
N ASN A 14 -20.37 -1.43 13.09
CA ASN A 14 -19.47 -2.35 13.78
C ASN A 14 -20.22 -3.18 14.84
N PRO A 15 -20.26 -4.53 14.73
CA PRO A 15 -20.94 -5.39 15.71
C PRO A 15 -20.19 -5.51 17.05
N GLU A 16 -18.87 -5.28 17.09
CA GLU A 16 -18.06 -5.40 18.32
C GLU A 16 -18.36 -4.30 19.33
N LEU A 17 -18.79 -3.11 18.86
CA LEU A 17 -19.20 -2.00 19.74
C LEU A 17 -20.38 -2.35 20.66
N ARG A 18 -21.12 -3.44 20.36
CA ARG A 18 -22.27 -3.90 21.16
C ARG A 18 -21.88 -4.76 22.36
N LYS A 19 -20.66 -5.33 22.34
CA LYS A 19 -20.18 -6.23 23.39
C LYS A 19 -19.75 -5.46 24.63
N ASP A 20 -19.16 -4.28 24.42
CA ASP A 20 -18.51 -3.50 25.49
C ASP A 20 -19.17 -2.14 25.79
N MET A 21 -20.00 -1.59 24.89
CA MET A 21 -20.65 -0.28 25.08
C MET A 21 -22.18 -0.37 25.07
N GLN A 22 -22.82 0.26 26.08
CA GLN A 22 -24.28 0.28 26.24
C GLN A 22 -24.90 1.59 25.72
N GLU A 23 -24.09 2.64 25.64
CA GLU A 23 -24.46 3.99 25.23
C GLU A 23 -23.38 4.52 24.28
N ILE A 24 -23.78 5.42 23.39
CA ILE A 24 -22.88 6.02 22.39
C ILE A 24 -23.08 7.53 22.44
N THR A 25 -22.03 8.27 22.77
CA THR A 25 -22.03 9.73 22.73
C THR A 25 -21.84 10.21 21.30
N VAL A 26 -22.78 11.01 20.80
CA VAL A 26 -22.75 11.64 19.47
C VAL A 26 -22.52 13.14 19.67
N TYR A 27 -21.49 13.69 19.05
CA TYR A 27 -21.24 15.14 19.08
C TYR A 27 -22.03 15.82 17.97
N ALA A 28 -22.71 16.91 18.31
CA ALA A 28 -23.49 17.70 17.38
C ALA A 28 -23.09 19.19 17.43
N TYR A 29 -23.25 19.89 16.31
CA TYR A 29 -23.01 21.33 16.16
C TYR A 29 -24.32 22.09 16.31
N GLU A 30 -24.30 23.18 17.07
CA GLU A 30 -25.41 24.13 17.16
C GLU A 30 -25.87 24.58 15.75
N GLY A 31 -27.16 24.50 15.50
CA GLY A 31 -27.82 24.79 14.23
C GLY A 31 -27.94 23.62 13.25
N GLU A 32 -27.40 22.43 13.54
CA GLU A 32 -27.54 21.25 12.68
C GLU A 32 -28.77 20.39 13.04
N LYS A 33 -29.28 19.61 12.07
CA LYS A 33 -30.40 18.68 12.32
C LYS A 33 -29.91 17.37 12.94
N VAL A 34 -30.76 16.72 13.72
CA VAL A 34 -30.51 15.39 14.29
C VAL A 34 -30.08 14.35 13.23
N LYS A 35 -30.74 14.32 12.07
CA LYS A 35 -30.38 13.45 10.95
C LYS A 35 -28.95 13.69 10.47
N GLN A 36 -28.53 14.95 10.42
CA GLN A 36 -27.20 15.35 9.96
C GLN A 36 -26.15 14.94 10.99
N ALA A 37 -26.37 15.24 12.28
CA ALA A 37 -25.48 14.83 13.36
C ALA A 37 -25.26 13.30 13.40
N LEU A 38 -26.34 12.51 13.33
CA LEU A 38 -26.26 11.04 13.34
C LEU A 38 -25.66 10.45 12.05
N ARG A 39 -25.89 11.07 10.88
CA ARG A 39 -25.22 10.67 9.63
C ARG A 39 -23.73 10.97 9.69
N ARG A 40 -23.37 12.16 10.18
CA ARG A 40 -21.99 12.65 10.32
C ARG A 40 -21.18 11.83 11.31
N ASP A 41 -21.81 11.31 12.36
CA ASP A 41 -21.21 10.39 13.34
C ASP A 41 -20.65 9.10 12.70
N GLY A 42 -21.22 8.66 11.57
CA GLY A 42 -20.66 7.60 10.72
C GLY A 42 -20.79 6.18 11.27
N ARG A 43 -21.09 5.98 12.56
CA ARG A 43 -21.24 4.66 13.20
C ARG A 43 -22.60 3.98 12.90
N PHE A 44 -23.60 4.75 12.46
CA PHE A 44 -24.95 4.25 12.18
C PHE A 44 -25.11 3.70 10.75
N LEU A 45 -25.95 2.67 10.57
CA LEU A 45 -26.27 2.07 9.27
C LEU A 45 -27.26 2.93 8.47
N ASN A 46 -27.09 3.00 7.15
CA ASN A 46 -27.94 3.80 6.26
C ASN A 46 -29.42 3.43 6.35
N THR A 47 -29.74 2.18 6.69
CA THR A 47 -31.11 1.69 6.91
C THR A 47 -31.86 2.51 7.97
N MET A 48 -31.18 3.08 8.96
CA MET A 48 -31.81 3.94 9.98
C MET A 48 -32.38 5.23 9.38
N PHE A 49 -31.77 5.74 8.31
CA PHE A 49 -32.18 6.99 7.67
C PHE A 49 -33.17 6.82 6.51
N LYS A 50 -33.42 5.57 6.10
CA LYS A 50 -34.48 5.20 5.15
C LYS A 50 -35.81 4.93 5.89
N LYS A 51 -35.74 4.50 7.15
CA LYS A 51 -36.89 4.20 8.01
C LYS A 51 -37.30 5.37 8.89
N ASN A 52 -38.57 5.42 9.30
CA ASN A 52 -39.09 6.45 10.20
C ASN A 52 -38.60 6.24 11.65
N CYS A 53 -37.39 6.70 11.93
CA CYS A 53 -36.77 6.64 13.26
C CYS A 53 -36.85 7.99 13.97
N VAL A 54 -37.00 7.96 15.30
CA VAL A 54 -36.98 9.14 16.19
C VAL A 54 -36.05 8.93 17.38
N LEU A 55 -35.53 10.01 17.94
CA LEU A 55 -34.84 10.01 19.22
C LEU A 55 -35.87 10.15 20.34
N CYS A 56 -35.97 9.18 21.24
CA CYS A 56 -36.84 9.25 22.41
C CYS A 56 -35.98 9.51 23.65
N ASN A 57 -36.18 10.66 24.29
CA ASN A 57 -35.44 11.02 25.49
C ASN A 57 -35.74 9.99 26.61
N MET A 58 -34.70 9.50 27.28
CA MET A 58 -34.85 8.44 28.29
C MET A 58 -35.50 8.89 29.59
N HIS A 59 -35.48 10.19 29.89
CA HIS A 59 -36.03 10.78 31.11
C HIS A 59 -37.46 11.28 30.91
N THR A 60 -37.73 11.97 29.80
CA THR A 60 -39.02 12.63 29.54
C THR A 60 -39.95 11.83 28.64
N GLU A 61 -39.44 10.78 27.99
CA GLU A 61 -40.13 9.97 26.97
C GLU A 61 -40.62 10.76 25.74
N VAL A 62 -40.22 12.03 25.60
CA VAL A 62 -40.54 12.88 24.46
C VAL A 62 -39.76 12.40 23.23
N ASN A 63 -40.44 12.37 22.08
CA ASN A 63 -39.83 12.03 20.80
C ASN A 63 -39.35 13.31 20.07
N THR A 64 -38.11 13.26 19.62
CA THR A 64 -37.48 14.26 18.75
C THR A 64 -37.31 13.65 17.37
N GLU A 65 -37.85 14.33 16.36
CA GLU A 65 -37.74 13.89 14.97
C GLU A 65 -36.34 14.15 14.40
N MET A 66 -35.97 13.36 13.39
CA MET A 66 -34.70 13.48 12.69
C MET A 66 -34.52 14.85 12.01
N CYS A 67 -35.62 15.55 11.71
CA CYS A 67 -35.62 16.88 11.09
C CYS A 67 -35.43 18.04 12.08
N ASN A 68 -35.51 17.79 13.39
CA ASN A 68 -35.36 18.81 14.43
C ASN A 68 -33.89 19.20 14.61
N LEU A 69 -33.66 20.40 15.17
CA LEU A 69 -32.33 20.89 15.54
C LEU A 69 -31.81 20.18 16.79
N VAL A 70 -30.48 20.15 16.92
CA VAL A 70 -29.78 19.51 18.04
C VAL A 70 -29.57 20.43 19.25
N ASP A 71 -29.90 21.72 19.12
CA ASP A 71 -29.50 22.79 20.03
C ASP A 71 -29.95 22.57 21.48
N ASP A 72 -31.09 21.89 21.68
CA ASP A 72 -31.67 21.61 22.99
C ASP A 72 -31.47 20.15 23.44
N LEU A 73 -30.53 19.42 22.84
CA LEU A 73 -30.31 17.98 23.10
C LEU A 73 -29.01 17.67 23.86
N ASP A 74 -28.27 18.69 24.29
CA ASP A 74 -26.99 18.53 24.99
C ASP A 74 -27.13 17.83 26.35
N ASP A 75 -26.12 17.05 26.74
CA ASP A 75 -26.05 16.25 27.97
C ASP A 75 -27.23 15.28 28.25
N GLU A 76 -28.10 15.03 27.25
CA GLU A 76 -29.26 14.14 27.38
C GLU A 76 -29.03 12.76 26.74
N THR A 77 -29.72 11.74 27.26
CA THR A 77 -29.62 10.37 26.75
C THR A 77 -30.89 9.95 26.02
N PHE A 78 -30.73 9.41 24.81
CA PHE A 78 -31.84 9.08 23.92
C PHE A 78 -31.82 7.60 23.50
N LYS A 79 -33.01 7.03 23.31
CA LYS A 79 -33.23 5.76 22.62
C LYS A 79 -33.71 6.01 21.21
N ILE A 80 -33.11 5.34 20.23
CA ILE A 80 -33.61 5.36 18.86
C ILE A 80 -34.82 4.42 18.76
N LYS A 81 -36.00 4.98 18.46
CA LYS A 81 -37.25 4.23 18.24
C LYS A 81 -37.62 4.25 16.77
N LEU A 82 -38.09 3.12 16.26
CA LEU A 82 -38.71 3.00 14.94
C LEU A 82 -40.22 3.15 15.11
N LEU A 83 -40.84 4.16 14.48
CA LEU A 83 -42.27 4.46 14.67
C LEU A 83 -43.20 3.61 13.79
N ASP A 84 -42.79 3.27 12.56
CA ASP A 84 -43.58 2.43 11.64
C ASP A 84 -42.71 1.49 10.80
N LYS A 85 -43.27 0.34 10.41
CA LYS A 85 -42.59 -0.67 9.57
C LYS A 85 -42.70 -0.40 8.05
N SER A 86 -43.52 0.57 7.65
CA SER A 86 -43.65 1.03 6.28
C SER A 86 -42.68 2.18 6.00
N ASP A 87 -42.00 2.12 4.86
CA ASP A 87 -41.23 3.25 4.36
C ASP A 87 -42.21 4.42 4.09
N PRO A 88 -41.86 5.67 4.44
CA PRO A 88 -42.69 6.81 4.10
C PRO A 88 -42.88 6.86 2.57
N PRO A 89 -44.04 7.33 2.06
CA PRO A 89 -44.19 7.58 0.63
C PRO A 89 -43.07 8.51 0.17
N GLU A 90 -42.58 8.34 -1.07
CA GLU A 90 -41.58 9.22 -1.70
C GLU A 90 -42.09 10.67 -1.69
N SER A 91 -41.84 11.38 -0.59
CA SER A 91 -42.01 12.81 -0.53
C SER A 91 -40.98 13.41 -1.46
N GLN A 92 -41.43 14.29 -2.36
CA GLN A 92 -40.58 15.05 -3.27
C GLN A 92 -39.33 15.58 -2.55
N PRO A 93 -38.16 15.61 -3.21
CA PRO A 93 -36.90 15.98 -2.57
C PRO A 93 -36.96 17.41 -2.06
N GLY A 94 -37.20 17.53 -0.75
CA GLY A 94 -37.14 18.77 -0.01
C GLY A 94 -35.69 19.12 0.30
N SER A 95 -35.01 19.63 -0.72
CA SER A 95 -33.62 20.12 -0.83
C SER A 95 -32.78 19.31 -1.82
N LEU A 96 -31.91 20.05 -2.54
CA LEU A 96 -31.04 19.58 -3.62
C LEU A 96 -30.04 18.48 -3.22
N ASP A 97 -29.89 18.19 -1.92
CA ASP A 97 -28.93 17.22 -1.40
C ASP A 97 -29.40 15.76 -1.54
N ASP A 98 -30.71 15.51 -1.52
CA ASP A 98 -31.25 14.13 -1.56
C ASP A 98 -31.37 13.57 -2.99
N ALA A 99 -31.31 14.41 -4.03
CA ALA A 99 -31.47 13.99 -5.43
C ALA A 99 -30.20 13.39 -6.06
N TYR A 100 -29.00 13.78 -5.60
CA TYR A 100 -27.73 13.32 -6.17
C TYR A 100 -27.37 11.86 -5.81
N VAL A 101 -27.91 11.34 -4.71
CA VAL A 101 -27.59 9.99 -4.22
C VAL A 101 -28.45 8.91 -4.91
N LEU A 102 -29.68 9.23 -5.33
CA LEU A 102 -30.57 8.23 -5.94
C LEU A 102 -30.17 7.80 -7.35
N GLN A 103 -29.39 8.62 -8.08
CA GLN A 103 -28.93 8.27 -9.43
C GLN A 103 -27.69 7.37 -9.47
N SER A 104 -26.95 7.22 -8.36
CA SER A 104 -25.77 6.34 -8.31
C SER A 104 -26.12 4.88 -7.94
N GLU A 105 -27.33 4.60 -7.45
CA GLU A 105 -27.74 3.26 -7.02
C GLU A 105 -28.63 2.50 -8.05
N SER A 106 -29.10 3.14 -9.14
CA SER A 106 -30.00 2.49 -10.12
C SER A 106 -29.30 1.77 -11.29
N GLN A 107 -27.95 1.77 -11.34
CA GLN A 107 -27.19 1.05 -12.38
C GLN A 107 -26.39 -0.16 -11.86
N ALA A 108 -26.54 -0.54 -10.60
CA ALA A 108 -25.90 -1.72 -10.04
C ALA A 108 -26.94 -2.78 -9.65
N GLY A 109 -27.48 -3.46 -10.66
CA GLY A 109 -28.15 -4.74 -10.44
C GLY A 109 -29.21 -5.08 -11.49
N ASP A 110 -28.82 -5.77 -12.56
CA ASP A 110 -29.60 -6.92 -13.02
C ASP A 110 -28.76 -7.90 -13.86
N SER A 111 -28.55 -9.11 -13.34
CA SER A 111 -28.69 -10.38 -14.05
C SER A 111 -28.02 -11.51 -13.24
N GLY A 112 -28.83 -12.52 -12.88
CA GLY A 112 -28.35 -13.79 -12.34
C GLY A 112 -29.20 -14.29 -11.18
N GLY A 113 -30.41 -14.75 -11.47
CA GLY A 113 -31.41 -15.17 -10.50
C GLY A 113 -31.06 -16.44 -9.72
N TYR A 114 -31.60 -16.51 -8.51
CA TYR A 114 -31.72 -17.72 -7.71
C TYR A 114 -33.21 -17.98 -7.54
N GLU A 115 -33.69 -19.05 -8.16
CA GLU A 115 -34.96 -19.66 -7.82
C GLU A 115 -34.91 -20.13 -6.35
N GLU A 116 -36.03 -19.85 -5.70
CA GLU A 116 -36.39 -20.19 -4.34
C GLU A 116 -36.54 -21.72 -4.20
N LEU A 117 -35.84 -22.36 -3.25
CA LEU A 117 -36.33 -23.63 -2.71
C LEU A 117 -36.06 -23.75 -1.20
N SER A 118 -37.16 -24.12 -0.54
CA SER A 118 -37.46 -24.29 0.87
C SER A 118 -36.39 -24.86 1.80
N GLN A 119 -36.42 -24.33 3.02
CA GLN A 119 -35.93 -24.94 4.26
C GLN A 119 -36.35 -26.41 4.41
N GLN A 120 -35.39 -27.29 4.69
CA GLN A 120 -35.61 -28.45 5.54
C GLN A 120 -34.41 -28.63 6.48
N THR A 121 -34.69 -28.36 7.75
CA THR A 121 -33.93 -28.76 8.93
C THR A 121 -33.63 -30.26 8.92
N ASN A 122 -32.40 -30.64 9.28
CA ASN A 122 -32.17 -31.79 10.14
C ASN A 122 -30.90 -31.59 10.98
N THR A 123 -31.11 -31.72 12.28
CA THR A 123 -30.14 -31.69 13.38
C THR A 123 -29.37 -33.00 13.42
N VAL A 124 -28.04 -32.97 13.56
CA VAL A 124 -27.26 -34.03 14.21
C VAL A 124 -26.13 -33.38 15.01
N GLU A 125 -26.01 -33.83 16.27
CA GLU A 125 -25.12 -33.37 17.33
C GLU A 125 -23.68 -33.89 17.22
N SER A 126 -22.76 -33.13 17.85
CA SER A 126 -21.45 -33.52 18.43
C SER A 126 -20.35 -33.99 17.44
N GLU A 127 -19.07 -33.69 17.59
CA GLU A 127 -18.24 -33.70 18.81
C GLU A 127 -17.14 -32.62 18.79
N THR A 128 -16.75 -32.23 20.00
CA THR A 128 -15.66 -31.32 20.37
C THR A 128 -14.28 -31.87 20.02
N ASP A 129 -13.36 -31.01 19.59
CA ASP A 129 -11.99 -31.06 20.12
C ASP A 129 -11.27 -29.70 20.09
N ASN A 130 -10.65 -29.41 21.24
CA ASN A 130 -10.04 -28.14 21.63
C ASN A 130 -8.63 -27.99 21.01
N VAL A 131 -8.36 -26.85 20.37
CA VAL A 131 -6.97 -26.37 20.18
C VAL A 131 -6.89 -24.90 20.58
N ALA A 132 -5.95 -24.64 21.48
CA ALA A 132 -5.72 -23.39 22.19
C ALA A 132 -5.50 -22.18 21.27
N GLU A 133 -6.21 -21.10 21.58
CA GLU A 133 -5.95 -19.75 21.07
C GLU A 133 -4.54 -19.29 21.47
N LYS A 134 -3.64 -19.14 20.49
CA LYS A 134 -2.41 -18.35 20.62
C LYS A 134 -2.60 -16.98 19.96
N LYS A 135 -2.35 -15.96 20.78
CA LYS A 135 -2.42 -14.51 20.57
C LYS A 135 -1.88 -14.02 19.20
N PRO A 136 -2.45 -12.93 18.63
CA PRO A 136 -1.84 -12.21 17.53
C PRO A 136 -0.59 -11.41 17.95
N ASN A 137 0.30 -11.31 16.97
CA ASN A 137 1.67 -10.79 16.93
C ASN A 137 1.99 -9.51 17.74
N LEU A 138 3.20 -9.55 18.33
CA LEU A 138 3.80 -8.60 19.27
C LEU A 138 4.28 -7.28 18.63
N CYS A 139 4.32 -7.17 17.29
CA CYS A 139 4.91 -6.02 16.59
C CYS A 139 4.01 -4.76 16.59
N LEU A 140 2.68 -4.95 16.54
CA LEU A 140 1.71 -3.85 16.59
C LEU A 140 1.67 -3.13 17.95
N ASN A 141 2.08 -3.82 19.02
CA ASN A 141 1.94 -3.34 20.40
C ASN A 141 3.00 -2.33 20.86
N ILE A 142 4.15 -2.26 20.20
CA ILE A 142 5.24 -1.35 20.60
C ILE A 142 4.96 0.07 20.10
N TYR A 143 4.37 0.21 18.90
CA TYR A 143 4.04 1.51 18.31
C TYR A 143 2.77 2.14 18.90
N LEU A 144 1.76 1.32 19.26
CA LEU A 144 0.51 1.80 19.84
C LEU A 144 0.66 2.35 21.27
N LYS A 145 1.59 1.80 22.09
CA LYS A 145 1.79 2.24 23.48
C LYS A 145 2.47 3.61 23.60
N GLN A 146 3.31 3.99 22.64
CA GLN A 146 3.95 5.31 22.64
C GLN A 146 2.96 6.41 22.22
N MET A 147 2.00 6.12 21.34
CA MET A 147 0.94 7.06 20.96
C MET A 147 -0.09 7.30 22.09
N GLN A 148 -0.37 6.31 22.93
CA GLN A 148 -1.34 6.44 24.03
C GLN A 148 -0.93 7.44 25.12
N ASN A 149 0.37 7.60 25.40
CA ASN A 149 0.83 8.47 26.49
C ASN A 149 0.82 9.96 26.15
N CYS A 150 0.87 10.33 24.86
CA CYS A 150 0.77 11.74 24.43
C CYS A 150 -0.68 12.24 24.32
N LEU A 151 -1.66 11.33 24.20
CA LEU A 151 -3.06 11.67 23.91
C LEU A 151 -3.84 12.27 25.09
N SER A 152 -3.36 12.14 26.34
CA SER A 152 -4.13 12.65 27.49
C SER A 152 -3.77 14.07 27.94
N SER A 153 -2.56 14.56 27.64
CA SER A 153 -2.12 15.87 28.11
C SER A 153 -2.55 17.03 27.22
N GLU A 154 -2.67 16.82 25.90
CA GLU A 154 -2.84 17.91 24.92
C GLU A 154 -4.32 18.25 24.64
N PHE A 155 -5.27 17.38 25.01
CA PHE A 155 -6.71 17.61 24.80
C PHE A 155 -7.26 18.79 25.63
N LYS A 156 -6.54 19.20 26.68
CA LYS A 156 -6.94 20.33 27.55
C LYS A 156 -6.66 21.71 26.97
N ASP A 157 -5.73 21.83 26.02
CA ASP A 157 -5.23 23.13 25.58
C ASP A 157 -5.89 23.66 24.29
N SER A 158 -6.57 22.79 23.53
CA SER A 158 -7.09 23.12 22.18
C SER A 158 -8.47 23.83 22.16
N ILE A 159 -9.20 23.88 23.28
CA ILE A 159 -10.57 24.46 23.34
C ILE A 159 -10.59 26.01 23.26
N LYS A 160 -9.44 26.70 23.14
CA LYS A 160 -9.38 28.17 23.26
C LYS A 160 -9.25 28.97 21.96
N SER A 161 -9.21 28.37 20.77
CA SER A 161 -9.17 29.19 19.55
C SER A 161 -9.89 28.58 18.36
N SER A 162 -11.06 29.12 18.01
CA SER A 162 -11.65 28.96 16.68
C SER A 162 -12.52 30.16 16.32
N LYS A 163 -12.20 30.80 15.18
CA LYS A 163 -13.14 31.66 14.43
C LYS A 163 -13.08 31.29 12.94
N LYS A 164 -14.25 30.87 12.46
CA LYS A 164 -14.86 30.83 11.11
C LYS A 164 -13.96 30.91 9.87
N GLN A 165 -14.16 29.97 8.94
CA GLN A 165 -14.01 30.23 7.50
C GLN A 165 -14.94 29.37 6.64
N THR A 166 -15.33 29.99 5.52
CA THR A 166 -16.35 29.67 4.51
C THR A 166 -15.94 28.51 3.58
N HIS A 167 -16.89 27.66 3.20
CA HIS A 167 -16.72 26.54 2.26
C HIS A 167 -16.40 27.04 0.83
N ASP A 168 -15.38 26.44 0.23
CA ASP A 168 -14.86 26.79 -1.09
C ASP A 168 -15.39 25.85 -2.20
N LEU A 169 -16.10 26.42 -3.17
CA LEU A 169 -16.66 25.77 -4.37
C LEU A 169 -15.59 25.23 -5.33
N ASN A 170 -14.30 25.53 -5.09
CA ASN A 170 -13.17 25.07 -5.90
C ASN A 170 -12.85 23.57 -5.76
N PHE A 171 -13.27 22.93 -4.68
CA PHE A 171 -12.94 21.53 -4.40
C PHE A 171 -13.57 20.56 -5.41
N THR A 172 -14.88 20.71 -5.66
CA THR A 172 -15.65 19.84 -6.55
C THR A 172 -15.22 19.98 -8.01
N GLN A 173 -14.84 21.19 -8.44
CA GLN A 173 -14.31 21.42 -9.80
C GLN A 173 -12.92 20.82 -10.01
N ASN A 174 -12.05 20.83 -8.99
CA ASN A 174 -10.73 20.21 -9.08
C ASN A 174 -10.80 18.67 -9.04
N LEU A 175 -11.71 18.11 -8.24
CA LEU A 175 -11.94 16.67 -8.17
C LEU A 175 -12.44 16.10 -9.51
N LEU A 176 -13.44 16.76 -10.12
CA LEU A 176 -13.95 16.37 -11.44
C LEU A 176 -12.89 16.54 -12.55
N ARG A 177 -12.05 17.59 -12.50
CA ARG A 177 -10.95 17.75 -13.45
C ARG A 177 -9.86 16.68 -13.34
N LEU A 178 -9.56 16.22 -12.12
CA LEU A 178 -8.59 15.13 -11.89
C LEU A 178 -9.11 13.80 -12.45
N GLU A 179 -10.38 13.46 -12.24
CA GLU A 179 -10.98 12.21 -12.74
C GLU A 179 -11.08 12.17 -14.27
N PHE A 180 -11.49 13.27 -14.92
CA PHE A 180 -11.59 13.34 -16.39
C PHE A 180 -10.23 13.54 -17.09
N GLY A 181 -9.27 14.21 -16.46
CA GLY A 181 -7.91 14.41 -16.99
C GLY A 181 -7.00 13.18 -16.84
N SER A 182 -7.17 12.41 -15.77
CA SER A 182 -6.49 11.12 -15.49
C SER A 182 -6.69 10.10 -16.62
N ASN A 183 -7.90 10.06 -17.21
CA ASN A 183 -8.29 9.01 -18.15
C ASN A 183 -7.74 9.17 -19.59
N ALA A 184 -7.17 10.32 -19.94
CA ALA A 184 -6.50 10.49 -21.24
C ALA A 184 -5.07 9.89 -21.23
N GLN A 185 -4.41 9.84 -20.05
CA GLN A 185 -3.08 9.26 -19.86
C GLN A 185 -3.10 7.77 -19.46
N SER A 186 -4.27 7.20 -19.14
CA SER A 186 -4.45 5.75 -18.98
C SER A 186 -4.48 4.99 -20.30
N CYS A 187 -4.59 5.69 -21.44
CA CYS A 187 -4.58 5.09 -22.77
C CYS A 187 -3.15 4.86 -23.26
N ARG A 188 -2.63 3.65 -23.06
CA ARG A 188 -1.32 3.23 -23.60
C ARG A 188 -1.46 2.68 -25.02
N GLU A 189 -0.43 2.89 -25.84
CA GLU A 189 -0.36 2.22 -27.13
C GLU A 189 -0.41 0.70 -26.96
N VAL A 190 -1.15 0.02 -27.85
CA VAL A 190 -1.30 -1.45 -27.82
C VAL A 190 0.05 -2.16 -27.90
N LYS A 191 1.01 -1.60 -28.65
CA LYS A 191 2.38 -2.13 -28.76
C LYS A 191 3.08 -2.12 -27.40
N THR A 192 2.98 -1.01 -26.66
CA THR A 192 3.55 -0.87 -25.32
C THR A 192 2.88 -1.81 -24.33
N MET A 193 1.55 -1.95 -24.40
CA MET A 193 0.83 -2.92 -23.54
C MET A 193 1.23 -4.37 -23.83
N ARG A 194 1.42 -4.75 -25.10
CA ARG A 194 1.91 -6.08 -25.47
C ARG A 194 3.31 -6.34 -24.91
N LYS A 195 4.23 -5.37 -25.05
CA LYS A 195 5.57 -5.47 -24.46
C LYS A 195 5.50 -5.63 -22.94
N LEU A 196 4.66 -4.85 -22.27
CA LEU A 196 4.48 -4.93 -20.81
C LEU A 196 3.89 -6.29 -20.38
N MET A 197 2.92 -6.82 -21.12
CA MET A 197 2.38 -8.17 -20.91
C MET A 197 3.47 -9.24 -21.06
N GLU A 198 4.31 -9.16 -22.09
CA GLU A 198 5.43 -10.08 -22.28
C GLU A 198 6.42 -10.03 -21.10
N LEU A 199 6.76 -8.84 -20.61
CA LEU A 199 7.65 -8.64 -19.46
C LEU A 199 7.00 -9.07 -18.12
N SER A 200 5.67 -9.06 -18.04
CA SER A 200 4.94 -9.48 -16.83
C SER A 200 5.10 -10.96 -16.49
N HIS A 201 5.53 -11.79 -17.45
CA HIS A 201 5.88 -13.20 -17.18
C HIS A 201 7.05 -13.32 -16.20
N SER A 202 7.91 -12.31 -16.12
CA SER A 202 9.07 -12.30 -15.23
C SER A 202 8.72 -11.84 -13.81
N VAL A 203 7.47 -11.45 -13.57
CA VAL A 203 6.96 -11.06 -12.24
C VAL A 203 6.37 -12.28 -11.56
N CYS A 204 6.75 -12.48 -10.30
CA CYS A 204 6.33 -13.59 -9.47
C CYS A 204 5.72 -13.13 -8.16
N GLN A 205 4.95 -14.03 -7.55
CA GLN A 205 4.53 -13.93 -6.17
C GLN A 205 5.54 -14.67 -5.28
N VAL A 206 6.00 -14.01 -4.22
CA VAL A 206 6.85 -14.60 -3.19
C VAL A 206 5.97 -15.20 -2.09
N ARG A 207 6.22 -16.46 -1.74
CA ARG A 207 5.42 -17.22 -0.77
C ARG A 207 6.31 -17.84 0.30
N ILE A 208 5.88 -17.75 1.55
CA ILE A 208 6.53 -18.35 2.71
C ILE A 208 5.60 -19.42 3.29
N ASN A 209 6.07 -20.66 3.36
CA ASN A 209 5.27 -21.82 3.76
C ASN A 209 3.93 -21.90 3.00
N GLY A 210 3.99 -21.62 1.70
CA GLY A 210 2.82 -21.63 0.80
C GLY A 210 1.89 -20.43 0.95
N LYS A 211 2.14 -19.47 1.86
CA LYS A 211 1.33 -18.25 2.01
C LYS A 211 1.96 -17.08 1.25
N PRO A 212 1.17 -16.29 0.49
CA PRO A 212 1.70 -15.11 -0.18
C PRO A 212 2.22 -14.10 0.85
N GLN A 213 3.40 -13.54 0.59
CA GLN A 213 4.00 -12.49 1.41
C GLN A 213 4.31 -11.22 0.63
N GLY A 214 4.57 -11.32 -0.66
CA GLY A 214 4.89 -10.18 -1.49
C GLY A 214 5.02 -10.54 -2.95
N SER A 215 5.58 -9.60 -3.70
CA SER A 215 5.89 -9.73 -5.12
C SER A 215 7.41 -9.80 -5.29
N GLY A 216 7.85 -10.22 -6.47
CA GLY A 216 9.24 -10.21 -6.87
C GLY A 216 9.35 -10.32 -8.38
N PHE A 217 10.55 -10.19 -8.92
CA PHE A 217 10.76 -10.38 -10.35
C PHE A 217 12.12 -10.99 -10.65
N LEU A 218 12.16 -11.82 -11.70
CA LEU A 218 13.39 -12.42 -12.19
C LEU A 218 14.25 -11.31 -12.82
N VAL A 219 15.49 -11.17 -12.35
CA VAL A 219 16.39 -10.10 -12.80
C VAL A 219 17.37 -10.62 -13.82
N PHE A 220 18.09 -11.70 -13.52
CA PHE A 220 18.99 -12.39 -14.45
C PHE A 220 19.14 -13.86 -14.08
N SER A 221 19.41 -14.71 -15.07
CA SER A 221 19.58 -16.16 -14.88
C SER A 221 18.44 -16.78 -14.05
N ARG A 222 18.73 -17.17 -12.80
CA ARG A 222 17.79 -17.74 -11.82
C ARG A 222 17.64 -16.90 -10.56
N PHE A 223 17.95 -15.61 -10.61
CA PHE A 223 17.89 -14.71 -9.46
C PHE A 223 16.66 -13.83 -9.51
N VAL A 224 15.86 -13.90 -8.45
CA VAL A 224 14.67 -13.06 -8.23
C VAL A 224 15.01 -11.96 -7.24
N LEU A 225 14.56 -10.75 -7.53
CA LEU A 225 14.63 -9.61 -6.62
C LEU A 225 13.26 -9.40 -5.97
N THR A 226 13.28 -9.12 -4.67
CA THR A 226 12.12 -8.68 -3.88
C THR A 226 12.58 -7.68 -2.82
N ASN A 227 11.67 -7.09 -2.05
CA ASN A 227 12.03 -6.28 -0.90
C ASN A 227 12.54 -7.16 0.25
N ALA A 228 13.56 -6.69 0.98
CA ALA A 228 14.09 -7.44 2.11
C ALA A 228 13.04 -7.66 3.19
N HIS A 229 12.16 -6.68 3.45
CA HIS A 229 11.12 -6.82 4.45
C HIS A 229 10.10 -7.93 4.17
N VAL A 230 10.00 -8.41 2.92
CA VAL A 230 9.13 -9.54 2.55
C VAL A 230 9.67 -10.86 3.12
N ILE A 231 10.99 -10.98 3.27
CA ILE A 231 11.67 -12.23 3.65
C ILE A 231 12.49 -12.15 4.94
N LYS A 232 12.73 -10.96 5.48
CA LYS A 232 13.68 -10.72 6.61
C LYS A 232 13.39 -11.56 7.85
N ASP A 233 12.12 -11.78 8.17
CA ASP A 233 11.72 -12.54 9.37
C ASP A 233 11.91 -14.06 9.19
N PHE A 234 12.20 -14.49 7.97
CA PHE A 234 12.31 -15.90 7.56
C PHE A 234 13.73 -16.26 7.07
N CYS A 235 14.67 -15.34 7.21
CA CYS A 235 16.07 -15.51 6.85
C CYS A 235 16.95 -15.14 8.04
N ASN A 236 18.05 -15.84 8.25
CA ASN A 236 19.06 -15.44 9.23
C ASN A 236 20.10 -14.49 8.62
N ASP A 237 20.96 -13.92 9.47
CA ASP A 237 22.00 -12.96 9.09
C ASP A 237 22.97 -13.48 8.00
N ASN A 238 23.09 -14.81 7.89
CA ASN A 238 23.96 -15.46 6.92
C ASN A 238 23.26 -15.76 5.58
N GLY A 239 22.02 -15.32 5.38
CA GLY A 239 21.27 -15.57 4.14
C GLY A 239 20.63 -16.97 4.06
N ARG A 240 20.67 -17.77 5.14
CA ARG A 240 20.00 -19.07 5.17
C ARG A 240 18.54 -18.89 5.56
N LEU A 241 17.68 -19.55 4.80
CA LEU A 241 16.24 -19.60 5.04
C LEU A 241 15.92 -20.46 6.25
N ASN A 242 15.10 -19.93 7.15
CA ASN A 242 14.56 -20.65 8.31
C ASN A 242 13.25 -21.37 7.97
N GLU A 243 12.55 -20.89 6.94
CA GLU A 243 11.26 -21.40 6.47
C GLU A 243 11.31 -21.67 4.98
N ARG A 244 10.36 -22.47 4.45
CA ARG A 244 10.33 -22.76 3.02
C ARG A 244 9.88 -21.52 2.25
N VAL A 245 10.76 -21.01 1.38
CA VAL A 245 10.47 -19.90 0.48
C VAL A 245 10.30 -20.43 -0.94
N THR A 246 9.21 -20.03 -1.58
CA THR A 246 8.88 -20.42 -2.96
C THR A 246 8.42 -19.21 -3.75
N VAL A 247 8.63 -19.23 -5.06
CA VAL A 247 8.08 -18.24 -5.99
C VAL A 247 7.17 -18.90 -7.02
N THR A 248 6.21 -18.15 -7.56
CA THR A 248 5.41 -18.58 -8.72
C THR A 248 5.23 -17.42 -9.71
N PHE A 249 5.54 -17.65 -10.97
CA PHE A 249 5.39 -16.67 -12.06
C PHE A 249 3.99 -16.72 -12.73
N SER A 250 3.26 -17.81 -12.50
CA SER A 250 2.04 -18.19 -13.21
C SER A 250 0.75 -17.80 -12.48
N TYR A 251 0.81 -17.16 -11.31
CA TYR A 251 -0.38 -16.91 -10.48
C TYR A 251 -1.26 -15.76 -11.03
N GLU A 252 -1.98 -16.04 -12.10
CA GLU A 252 -2.86 -15.09 -12.80
C GLU A 252 -4.34 -15.38 -12.55
N SER A 253 -4.67 -16.56 -12.01
CA SER A 253 -6.03 -16.96 -11.63
C SER A 253 -6.02 -17.74 -10.30
N LEU A 254 -7.15 -17.71 -9.58
CA LEU A 254 -7.31 -18.43 -8.29
C LEU A 254 -7.32 -19.96 -8.45
N GLU A 255 -7.47 -20.46 -9.67
CA GLU A 255 -7.52 -21.90 -9.99
C GLU A 255 -6.13 -22.50 -10.23
N GLN A 256 -5.10 -21.66 -10.34
CA GLN A 256 -3.74 -22.06 -10.67
C GLN A 256 -2.93 -22.38 -9.40
N ASN A 257 -2.59 -23.66 -9.21
CA ASN A 257 -1.70 -24.13 -8.15
C ASN A 257 -0.33 -24.62 -8.66
N ASP A 258 -0.09 -24.52 -9.97
CA ASP A 258 1.11 -25.07 -10.60
C ASP A 258 2.23 -24.02 -10.75
N GLY A 259 3.48 -24.48 -10.74
CA GLY A 259 4.66 -23.66 -11.03
C GLY A 259 5.33 -23.02 -9.82
N LEU A 260 5.19 -23.61 -8.62
CA LEU A 260 6.02 -23.24 -7.47
C LEU A 260 7.47 -23.67 -7.72
N ILE A 261 8.39 -22.73 -7.53
CA ILE A 261 9.84 -22.94 -7.62
C ILE A 261 10.43 -22.63 -6.25
N ASP A 262 11.23 -23.56 -5.72
CA ASP A 262 11.88 -23.39 -4.42
C ASP A 262 13.02 -22.37 -4.52
N VAL A 263 13.23 -21.61 -3.44
CA VAL A 263 14.39 -20.74 -3.27
C VAL A 263 15.46 -21.51 -2.51
N GLU A 264 16.66 -21.65 -3.09
CA GLU A 264 17.79 -22.36 -2.49
C GLU A 264 18.45 -21.54 -1.37
N GLU A 265 18.73 -20.27 -1.65
CA GLU A 265 19.38 -19.36 -0.71
C GLU A 265 19.02 -17.89 -0.99
N VAL A 266 19.26 -17.03 0.01
CA VAL A 266 19.30 -15.58 -0.16
C VAL A 266 20.75 -15.19 -0.41
N SER A 267 21.09 -14.93 -1.67
CA SER A 267 22.46 -14.63 -2.09
C SER A 267 22.97 -13.29 -1.55
N GLY A 268 22.05 -12.34 -1.36
CA GLY A 268 22.30 -11.06 -0.73
C GLY A 268 21.02 -10.40 -0.28
N TYR A 269 21.11 -9.56 0.75
CA TYR A 269 20.01 -8.70 1.14
C TYR A 269 20.54 -7.49 1.92
N ASP A 270 19.78 -6.40 1.92
CA ASP A 270 20.01 -5.24 2.77
C ASP A 270 18.66 -4.71 3.25
N TYR A 271 18.57 -4.45 4.55
CA TYR A 271 17.39 -3.86 5.18
C TYR A 271 17.83 -2.81 6.20
N SER A 272 17.81 -1.56 5.77
CA SER A 272 18.05 -0.40 6.61
C SER A 272 16.94 0.62 6.32
N PRO A 273 15.83 0.63 7.09
CA PRO A 273 14.66 1.45 6.77
C PRO A 273 14.92 2.96 6.74
N ASP A 274 16.01 3.40 7.37
CA ASP A 274 16.45 4.79 7.44
C ASP A 274 17.44 5.20 6.34
N VAL A 275 17.89 4.25 5.51
CA VAL A 275 18.87 4.49 4.43
C VAL A 275 18.20 4.27 3.06
N SER A 276 18.65 5.07 2.09
CA SER A 276 18.24 4.95 0.70
C SER A 276 18.79 3.67 0.07
N GLY A 277 17.95 2.93 -0.67
CA GLY A 277 18.40 1.78 -1.47
C GLY A 277 18.65 0.51 -0.65
N THR A 278 18.16 0.46 0.58
CA THR A 278 18.42 -0.61 1.55
C THR A 278 17.12 -1.26 2.01
N ASP A 279 16.44 -1.91 1.07
CA ASP A 279 15.31 -2.81 1.32
C ASP A 279 15.16 -3.77 0.12
N TRP A 280 16.15 -4.62 -0.09
CA TRP A 280 16.17 -5.57 -1.20
C TRP A 280 16.72 -6.92 -0.78
N ALA A 281 16.24 -7.99 -1.40
CA ALA A 281 16.76 -9.34 -1.24
C ALA A 281 16.86 -10.02 -2.61
N LEU A 282 18.02 -10.62 -2.86
CA LEU A 282 18.33 -11.40 -4.07
C LEU A 282 18.20 -12.89 -3.75
N LEU A 283 17.14 -13.49 -4.27
CA LEU A 283 16.76 -14.88 -4.05
C LEU A 283 17.32 -15.75 -5.19
N LYS A 284 18.03 -16.83 -4.86
CA LYS A 284 18.50 -17.82 -5.83
C LYS A 284 17.48 -18.94 -5.96
N LEU A 285 16.92 -19.13 -7.14
CA LEU A 285 15.96 -20.20 -7.40
C LEU A 285 16.65 -21.55 -7.59
N SER A 286 15.93 -22.62 -7.27
CA SER A 286 16.36 -24.00 -7.54
C SER A 286 16.58 -24.27 -9.02
N ASP A 287 17.56 -25.13 -9.33
CA ASP A 287 17.90 -25.50 -10.71
C ASP A 287 16.83 -26.36 -11.40
N VAL A 288 15.69 -25.76 -11.73
CA VAL A 288 14.58 -26.42 -12.41
C VAL A 288 13.79 -25.43 -13.27
N GLN A 289 13.29 -25.92 -14.41
CA GLN A 289 12.35 -25.28 -15.35
C GLN A 289 12.92 -24.23 -16.33
N ILE A 290 12.17 -24.04 -17.41
CA ILE A 290 12.32 -22.93 -18.34
C ILE A 290 11.82 -21.67 -17.62
N LEU A 291 12.74 -20.80 -17.22
CA LEU A 291 12.43 -19.52 -16.60
C LEU A 291 12.07 -18.46 -17.66
N PRO A 292 11.24 -17.45 -17.32
CA PRO A 292 11.01 -16.29 -18.18
C PRO A 292 12.31 -15.49 -18.39
N GLY A 293 12.28 -14.50 -19.31
CA GLY A 293 13.43 -13.62 -19.52
C GLY A 293 13.67 -12.70 -18.33
N GLY A 294 14.91 -12.62 -17.81
CA GLY A 294 15.24 -11.70 -16.72
C GLY A 294 15.07 -10.22 -17.12
N LEU A 295 14.58 -9.39 -16.20
CA LEU A 295 14.29 -7.97 -16.46
C LEU A 295 15.51 -7.05 -16.49
N LEU A 296 16.72 -7.53 -16.14
CA LEU A 296 17.94 -6.73 -16.21
C LEU A 296 18.27 -6.24 -17.63
N THR A 297 17.80 -6.96 -18.66
CA THR A 297 17.96 -6.53 -20.07
C THR A 297 17.01 -5.40 -20.47
N HIS A 298 16.04 -5.08 -19.62
CA HIS A 298 15.00 -4.07 -19.81
C HIS A 298 15.04 -3.07 -18.66
N CYS A 299 16.18 -2.42 -18.43
CA CYS A 299 16.34 -1.43 -17.36
C CYS A 299 16.51 -0.02 -17.95
N GLY A 300 15.87 0.97 -17.34
CA GLY A 300 15.81 2.34 -17.83
C GLY A 300 16.24 3.35 -16.76
N PHE A 301 16.46 4.60 -17.18
CA PHE A 301 16.67 5.69 -16.24
C PHE A 301 15.34 6.12 -15.63
N ILE A 302 15.38 6.53 -14.36
CA ILE A 302 14.22 7.14 -13.71
C ILE A 302 13.89 8.45 -14.42
N ARG A 303 12.59 8.63 -14.70
CA ARG A 303 12.01 9.92 -15.05
C ARG A 303 11.16 10.37 -13.86
N HIS A 304 11.37 11.59 -13.37
CA HIS A 304 10.61 12.16 -12.24
C HIS A 304 9.25 12.74 -12.66
N SER A 305 8.78 12.37 -13.86
CA SER A 305 7.50 12.74 -14.44
C SER A 305 7.11 11.68 -15.48
N GLY A 306 5.82 11.67 -15.86
CA GLY A 306 5.28 10.74 -16.85
C GLY A 306 4.58 9.52 -16.25
N GLY A 307 4.10 8.65 -17.14
CA GLY A 307 3.40 7.42 -16.77
C GLY A 307 4.34 6.30 -16.37
N ILE A 308 3.95 5.55 -15.35
CA ILE A 308 4.60 4.31 -14.95
C ILE A 308 3.58 3.18 -14.86
N SER A 309 4.06 1.94 -14.92
CA SER A 309 3.26 0.76 -14.64
C SER A 309 3.88 -0.07 -13.55
N ILE A 310 3.07 -0.55 -12.63
CA ILE A 310 3.49 -1.44 -11.56
C ILE A 310 2.82 -2.78 -11.83
N VAL A 311 3.60 -3.86 -11.80
CA VAL A 311 3.11 -5.22 -12.03
C VAL A 311 3.41 -6.06 -10.82
N GLY A 312 2.39 -6.61 -10.18
CA GLY A 312 2.56 -7.26 -8.86
C GLY A 312 1.36 -8.06 -8.39
N HIS A 313 1.43 -8.52 -7.14
CA HIS A 313 0.42 -9.35 -6.49
C HIS A 313 -0.19 -8.64 -5.27
N PRO A 314 -1.03 -7.60 -5.47
CA PRO A 314 -1.66 -6.90 -4.37
C PRO A 314 -2.53 -7.85 -3.53
N ALA A 315 -2.47 -7.67 -2.23
CA ALA A 315 -3.05 -8.49 -1.17
C ALA A 315 -2.71 -9.99 -1.26
N GLY A 316 -1.62 -10.35 -1.95
CA GLY A 316 -1.30 -11.75 -2.25
C GLY A 316 -2.25 -12.40 -3.27
N GLY A 317 -3.04 -11.59 -3.99
CA GLY A 317 -3.98 -12.03 -5.00
C GLY A 317 -3.35 -12.31 -6.36
N THR A 318 -4.20 -12.42 -7.37
CA THR A 318 -3.77 -12.61 -8.76
C THR A 318 -2.90 -11.44 -9.23
N LYS A 319 -2.00 -11.72 -10.18
CA LYS A 319 -1.14 -10.69 -10.79
C LYS A 319 -1.98 -9.56 -11.38
N LYS A 320 -1.62 -8.31 -11.08
CA LYS A 320 -2.27 -7.11 -11.60
C LYS A 320 -1.25 -6.15 -12.19
N ILE A 321 -1.70 -5.39 -13.19
CA ILE A 321 -0.97 -4.27 -13.77
C ILE A 321 -1.75 -3.01 -13.42
N GLU A 322 -1.09 -2.07 -12.74
CA GLU A 322 -1.62 -0.73 -12.52
C GLU A 322 -0.82 0.28 -13.34
N SER A 323 -1.50 1.26 -13.94
CA SER A 323 -0.84 2.42 -14.53
C SER A 323 -1.09 3.64 -13.64
N CYS A 324 -0.03 4.32 -13.25
CA CYS A 324 -0.09 5.52 -12.41
C CYS A 324 0.89 6.59 -12.90
N LEU A 325 0.77 7.79 -12.35
CA LEU A 325 1.64 8.92 -12.68
C LEU A 325 2.68 9.14 -11.59
N VAL A 326 3.89 9.47 -12.02
CA VAL A 326 4.95 9.86 -11.10
C VAL A 326 4.58 11.19 -10.43
N VAL A 327 4.60 11.20 -9.10
CA VAL A 327 4.54 12.42 -8.29
C VAL A 327 5.96 12.97 -8.19
N SER A 328 6.23 14.05 -8.91
CA SER A 328 7.54 14.72 -8.87
C SER A 328 7.83 15.32 -7.49
N SER A 329 9.11 15.52 -7.18
CA SER A 329 9.56 16.08 -5.90
C SER A 329 8.93 17.44 -5.59
N GLU A 330 8.66 18.27 -6.60
CA GLU A 330 8.01 19.59 -6.41
C GLU A 330 6.53 19.47 -6.04
N ASN A 331 5.87 18.38 -6.45
CA ASN A 331 4.43 18.18 -6.29
C ASN A 331 4.08 17.36 -5.03
N ARG A 332 5.04 16.72 -4.37
CA ARG A 332 4.82 15.90 -3.17
C ARG A 332 4.02 16.62 -2.08
N ASN A 333 4.41 17.86 -1.74
CA ASN A 333 3.70 18.64 -0.72
C ASN A 333 2.26 18.96 -1.13
N GLN A 334 2.00 19.20 -2.41
CA GLN A 334 0.64 19.47 -2.91
C GLN A 334 -0.25 18.24 -2.75
N VAL A 335 0.28 17.04 -3.03
CA VAL A 335 -0.43 15.77 -2.82
C VAL A 335 -0.73 15.58 -1.33
N VAL A 336 0.27 15.79 -0.45
CA VAL A 336 0.08 15.70 1.01
C VAL A 336 -1.02 16.65 1.50
N GLU A 337 -0.97 17.93 1.09
CA GLU A 337 -1.99 18.93 1.45
C GLU A 337 -3.38 18.61 0.89
N ARG A 338 -3.45 18.03 -0.31
CA ARG A 338 -4.70 17.54 -0.90
C ARG A 338 -5.28 16.41 -0.06
N HIS A 339 -4.49 15.39 0.29
CA HIS A 339 -4.95 14.31 1.16
C HIS A 339 -5.37 14.83 2.54
N TYR A 340 -4.61 15.76 3.12
CA TYR A 340 -5.00 16.39 4.38
C TYR A 340 -6.34 17.11 4.26
N SER A 341 -6.52 17.95 3.23
CA SER A 341 -7.74 18.72 3.03
C SER A 341 -8.97 17.84 2.75
N ASN A 342 -8.79 16.74 2.03
CA ASN A 342 -9.85 15.76 1.77
C ASN A 342 -10.28 15.00 3.04
N ASN A 343 -9.44 14.99 4.07
CA ASN A 343 -9.66 14.29 5.34
C ASN A 343 -9.78 15.28 6.53
N LYS A 344 -10.08 16.56 6.28
CA LYS A 344 -10.20 17.62 7.32
C LYS A 344 -11.42 17.48 8.24
N GLU A 345 -12.48 16.81 7.80
CA GLU A 345 -13.66 16.50 8.64
C GLU A 345 -13.41 15.21 9.45
N PRO A 346 -13.86 15.12 10.72
CA PRO A 346 -13.04 14.56 11.80
C PRO A 346 -12.97 13.03 11.81
N PHE A 347 -11.91 12.50 11.20
CA PHE A 347 -11.43 11.14 11.45
C PHE A 347 -10.53 11.14 12.68
N HIS A 348 -10.98 10.54 13.80
CA HIS A 348 -10.23 10.45 15.07
C HIS A 348 -8.88 9.70 15.00
N PHE A 349 -8.45 9.20 13.84
CA PHE A 349 -7.25 8.38 13.70
C PHE A 349 -6.12 9.04 12.89
N ILE A 350 -6.39 10.09 12.11
CA ILE A 350 -5.38 10.71 11.23
C ILE A 350 -5.29 12.19 11.59
N THR A 351 -4.23 12.54 12.30
CA THR A 351 -3.99 13.91 12.74
C THR A 351 -3.25 14.70 11.67
N ARG A 352 -3.35 16.03 11.72
CA ARG A 352 -2.48 16.92 10.92
C ARG A 352 -0.99 16.54 11.03
N ARG A 353 -0.55 16.12 12.23
CA ARG A 353 0.82 15.66 12.50
C ARG A 353 1.24 14.47 11.64
N PHE A 354 0.33 13.56 11.28
CA PHE A 354 0.63 12.48 10.34
C PHE A 354 1.08 13.04 8.99
N PHE A 355 0.29 13.95 8.41
CA PHE A 355 0.61 14.56 7.11
C PHE A 355 1.89 15.41 7.18
N GLU A 356 2.12 16.13 8.28
CA GLU A 356 3.36 16.87 8.51
C GLU A 356 4.59 15.95 8.57
N ASN A 357 4.47 14.79 9.23
CA ASN A 357 5.54 13.78 9.25
C ASN A 357 5.79 13.20 7.85
N VAL A 358 4.74 12.91 7.08
CA VAL A 358 4.86 12.43 5.70
C VAL A 358 5.57 13.46 4.83
N ALA A 359 5.20 14.74 4.93
CA ALA A 359 5.88 15.82 4.21
C ALA A 359 7.36 15.92 4.62
N GLY A 360 7.66 15.82 5.92
CA GLY A 360 9.02 15.84 6.44
C GLY A 360 9.90 14.70 5.91
N ASP A 361 9.39 13.46 5.93
CA ASP A 361 10.12 12.29 5.42
C ASP A 361 10.35 12.38 3.90
N LEU A 362 9.32 12.76 3.14
CA LEU A 362 9.41 12.95 1.70
C LEU A 362 10.41 14.03 1.27
N GLN A 363 10.65 15.04 2.11
CA GLN A 363 11.69 16.05 1.89
C GLN A 363 13.11 15.50 2.07
N GLN A 364 13.30 14.54 2.97
CA GLN A 364 14.59 13.88 3.20
C GLN A 364 14.86 12.81 2.14
N ARG A 365 13.81 12.13 1.67
CA ARG A 365 13.90 11.01 0.71
C ARG A 365 13.70 11.45 -0.74
N LYS A 366 14.49 12.43 -1.21
CA LYS A 366 14.39 12.99 -2.58
C LYS A 366 14.68 11.99 -3.70
N HIS A 367 15.49 10.97 -3.42
CA HIS A 367 15.91 9.96 -4.39
C HIS A 367 14.82 8.94 -4.71
N LEU A 368 13.76 8.81 -3.90
CA LEU A 368 12.69 7.85 -4.13
C LEU A 368 11.89 8.19 -5.38
N LEU A 369 11.45 7.17 -6.12
CA LEU A 369 10.41 7.34 -7.12
C LEU A 369 9.06 7.29 -6.40
N THR A 370 8.30 8.38 -6.44
CA THR A 370 7.01 8.54 -5.76
C THR A 370 5.86 8.60 -6.75
N TYR A 371 4.71 8.06 -6.38
CA TYR A 371 3.52 7.99 -7.23
C TYR A 371 2.26 7.81 -6.38
N GLU A 372 1.10 8.06 -6.97
CA GLU A 372 -0.19 7.71 -6.37
C GLU A 372 -0.63 6.36 -6.94
N SER A 373 -0.81 5.36 -6.07
CA SER A 373 -1.14 3.98 -6.46
C SER A 373 -2.14 3.40 -5.46
N CYS A 374 -2.97 2.48 -5.93
CA CYS A 374 -3.89 1.68 -5.11
C CYS A 374 -3.39 0.25 -4.88
N LEU A 375 -2.16 -0.07 -5.30
CA LEU A 375 -1.50 -1.33 -4.99
C LEU A 375 -0.92 -1.27 -3.57
N PHE A 376 -1.68 -1.79 -2.61
CA PHE A 376 -1.29 -1.85 -1.19
C PHE A 376 -0.54 -3.15 -0.86
N ASP A 377 -0.61 -3.58 0.41
CA ASP A 377 -0.03 -4.80 0.99
C ASP A 377 0.14 -5.94 -0.02
N GLY A 378 1.29 -6.62 -0.03
CA GLY A 378 1.59 -7.71 -0.97
C GLY A 378 2.18 -7.27 -2.32
N SER A 379 2.08 -5.98 -2.66
CA SER A 379 2.71 -5.43 -3.86
C SER A 379 4.21 -5.15 -3.68
N SER A 380 4.72 -5.12 -2.44
CA SER A 380 6.15 -4.97 -2.16
C SER A 380 6.99 -5.95 -2.95
N GLY A 381 8.02 -5.45 -3.63
CA GLY A 381 8.92 -6.22 -4.49
C GLY A 381 8.52 -6.22 -5.96
N SER A 382 7.44 -5.51 -6.32
CA SER A 382 6.99 -5.38 -7.71
C SER A 382 7.93 -4.49 -8.53
N PRO A 383 8.27 -4.85 -9.77
CA PRO A 383 8.98 -3.94 -10.67
C PRO A 383 8.07 -2.79 -11.10
N VAL A 384 8.66 -1.60 -11.19
CA VAL A 384 8.05 -0.38 -11.72
C VAL A 384 8.65 -0.11 -13.10
N PHE A 385 7.80 -0.13 -14.13
CA PHE A 385 8.16 0.11 -15.52
C PHE A 385 7.86 1.54 -15.94
N ASN A 386 8.75 2.16 -16.72
CA ASN A 386 8.45 3.40 -17.43
C ASN A 386 7.55 3.16 -18.66
N GLU A 387 7.26 4.22 -19.41
CA GLU A 387 6.45 4.17 -20.65
C GLU A 387 7.08 3.31 -21.76
N ASP A 388 8.41 3.19 -21.76
CA ASP A 388 9.16 2.38 -22.72
C ASP A 388 9.12 0.87 -22.37
N GLY A 389 8.61 0.51 -21.20
CA GLY A 389 8.60 -0.86 -20.69
C GLY A 389 9.94 -1.28 -20.07
N ASP A 390 10.75 -0.33 -19.60
CA ASP A 390 11.97 -0.61 -18.87
C ASP A 390 11.76 -0.45 -17.36
N VAL A 391 12.34 -1.34 -16.56
CA VAL A 391 12.35 -1.29 -15.10
C VAL A 391 13.19 -0.11 -14.63
N VAL A 392 12.60 0.75 -13.82
CA VAL A 392 13.23 1.96 -13.27
C VAL A 392 13.29 1.96 -11.74
N ALA A 393 12.40 1.23 -11.08
CA ALA A 393 12.35 1.12 -9.63
C ALA A 393 11.73 -0.23 -9.18
N MET A 394 11.85 -0.54 -7.89
CA MET A 394 11.12 -1.61 -7.23
C MET A 394 10.17 -1.00 -6.20
N HIS A 395 8.86 -1.24 -6.36
CA HIS A 395 7.84 -0.77 -5.42
C HIS A 395 8.07 -1.37 -4.03
N SER A 396 8.08 -0.51 -3.02
CA SER A 396 8.54 -0.87 -1.67
C SER A 396 7.53 -0.57 -0.56
N GLY A 397 6.70 0.46 -0.72
CA GLY A 397 5.62 0.77 0.21
C GLY A 397 5.15 2.21 0.09
N GLY A 398 4.37 2.66 1.08
CA GLY A 398 3.78 3.98 1.07
C GLY A 398 3.25 4.42 2.42
N TYR A 399 2.71 5.63 2.44
CA TYR A 399 2.21 6.28 3.65
C TYR A 399 0.73 5.97 3.84
N ALA A 400 0.47 4.73 4.25
CA ALA A 400 -0.88 4.20 4.39
C ALA A 400 -1.63 4.78 5.59
N TYR A 401 -2.95 4.94 5.43
CA TYR A 401 -3.88 5.36 6.48
C TYR A 401 -5.28 4.75 6.23
N PRO A 402 -6.08 4.52 7.28
CA PRO A 402 -7.42 3.97 7.12
C PRO A 402 -8.40 5.03 6.58
N GLY A 403 -9.06 4.73 5.47
CA GLY A 403 -10.11 5.56 4.89
C GLY A 403 -11.48 5.39 5.56
N VAL A 404 -12.46 6.18 5.09
CA VAL A 404 -13.82 6.33 5.68
C VAL A 404 -14.58 5.03 5.93
N MET A 405 -14.38 4.02 5.05
CA MET A 405 -15.06 2.71 5.14
C MET A 405 -14.14 1.60 5.68
N GLY A 406 -12.97 1.95 6.25
CA GLY A 406 -11.95 0.99 6.67
C GLY A 406 -11.09 0.44 5.52
N GLN A 407 -11.27 0.97 4.31
CA GLN A 407 -10.37 0.70 3.17
C GLN A 407 -9.00 1.36 3.41
N ASN A 408 -7.91 0.63 3.17
CA ASN A 408 -6.58 1.23 3.20
C ASN A 408 -6.48 2.27 2.07
N GLN A 409 -6.02 3.45 2.43
CA GLN A 409 -5.59 4.51 1.51
C GLN A 409 -4.12 4.77 1.74
N SER A 410 -3.48 5.45 0.81
CA SER A 410 -2.10 5.91 0.96
C SER A 410 -1.99 7.34 0.46
N VAL A 411 -1.21 8.15 1.15
CA VAL A 411 -0.95 9.53 0.71
C VAL A 411 -0.13 9.51 -0.57
N ILE A 412 0.99 8.79 -0.54
CA ILE A 412 1.96 8.61 -1.62
C ILE A 412 2.57 7.22 -1.44
N GLU A 413 2.70 6.49 -2.53
CA GLU A 413 3.49 5.25 -2.61
C GLU A 413 4.87 5.55 -3.20
N PHE A 414 5.83 4.67 -2.93
CA PHE A 414 7.20 4.82 -3.40
C PHE A 414 7.88 3.50 -3.76
N GLY A 415 8.90 3.63 -4.62
CA GLY A 415 9.84 2.57 -4.92
C GLY A 415 11.28 3.05 -4.87
N TYR A 416 12.19 2.13 -4.51
CA TYR A 416 13.62 2.38 -4.57
C TYR A 416 14.12 2.31 -6.02
N PRO A 417 15.00 3.23 -6.44
CA PRO A 417 15.60 3.17 -7.76
C PRO A 417 16.25 1.81 -8.05
N PHE A 418 15.95 1.27 -9.22
CA PHE A 418 16.49 -0.03 -9.60
C PHE A 418 18.01 0.02 -9.79
N SER A 419 18.55 1.15 -10.27
CA SER A 419 19.99 1.39 -10.34
C SER A 419 20.67 1.26 -8.98
N ASP A 420 20.12 1.93 -7.97
CA ASP A 420 20.71 1.98 -6.65
C ASP A 420 20.74 0.57 -6.04
N ILE A 421 19.67 -0.21 -6.23
CA ILE A 421 19.62 -1.61 -5.78
C ILE A 421 20.68 -2.46 -6.48
N ILE A 422 20.82 -2.37 -7.81
CA ILE A 422 21.82 -3.13 -8.57
C ILE A 422 23.24 -2.75 -8.13
N GLU A 423 23.52 -1.47 -7.91
CA GLU A 423 24.82 -1.01 -7.42
C GLU A 423 25.15 -1.59 -6.04
N HIS A 424 24.19 -1.60 -5.11
CA HIS A 424 24.36 -2.21 -3.79
C HIS A 424 24.50 -3.74 -3.86
N ILE A 425 23.80 -4.41 -4.79
CA ILE A 425 23.99 -5.85 -5.06
C ILE A 425 25.43 -6.11 -5.48
N ILE A 426 25.97 -5.37 -6.47
CA ILE A 426 27.34 -5.56 -6.95
C ILE A 426 28.35 -5.36 -5.83
N ILE A 427 28.20 -4.29 -5.05
CA ILE A 427 29.06 -4.00 -3.89
C ILE A 427 29.04 -5.18 -2.92
N GLN A 428 27.85 -5.64 -2.53
CA GLN A 428 27.70 -6.72 -1.57
C GLN A 428 28.23 -8.06 -2.10
N MET A 429 28.04 -8.37 -3.39
CA MET A 429 28.56 -9.60 -4.00
C MET A 429 30.10 -9.63 -3.99
N VAL A 430 30.75 -8.48 -4.22
CA VAL A 430 32.21 -8.37 -4.11
C VAL A 430 32.66 -8.48 -2.65
N GLU A 431 32.06 -7.74 -1.73
CA GLU A 431 32.45 -7.76 -0.31
C GLU A 431 32.27 -9.12 0.37
N ARG A 432 31.29 -9.90 -0.09
CA ARG A 432 31.01 -11.27 0.37
C ARG A 432 31.71 -12.34 -0.47
N GLU A 433 32.50 -11.96 -1.47
CA GLU A 433 33.21 -12.89 -2.38
C GLU A 433 32.27 -13.88 -3.10
N LYS A 434 31.01 -13.49 -3.35
CA LYS A 434 29.99 -14.25 -4.10
C LYS A 434 30.23 -14.11 -5.61
N PHE A 435 31.40 -14.55 -6.06
CA PHE A 435 31.85 -14.39 -7.46
C PHE A 435 31.08 -15.27 -8.45
N ASP A 436 30.43 -16.34 -7.98
CA ASP A 436 29.50 -17.14 -8.77
C ASP A 436 28.30 -16.30 -9.22
N VAL A 437 27.67 -15.56 -8.30
CA VAL A 437 26.55 -14.65 -8.58
C VAL A 437 27.01 -13.50 -9.49
N LEU A 438 28.18 -12.93 -9.22
CA LEU A 438 28.72 -11.83 -10.01
C LEU A 438 28.99 -12.25 -11.46
N LYS A 439 29.45 -13.48 -11.72
CA LYS A 439 29.60 -14.01 -13.09
C LYS A 439 28.27 -14.11 -13.82
N GLU A 440 27.23 -14.60 -13.14
CA GLU A 440 25.90 -14.68 -13.75
C GLU A 440 25.36 -13.30 -14.10
N TYR A 441 25.56 -12.30 -13.21
CA TYR A 441 25.26 -10.90 -13.51
C TYR A 441 26.03 -10.39 -14.75
N LEU A 442 27.36 -10.57 -14.79
CA LEU A 442 28.21 -10.08 -15.88
C LEU A 442 27.95 -10.78 -17.22
N SER A 443 27.40 -11.99 -17.19
CA SER A 443 27.00 -12.72 -18.39
C SER A 443 25.69 -12.19 -19.01
N CYS A 444 24.90 -11.43 -18.24
CA CYS A 444 23.65 -10.86 -18.69
C CYS A 444 23.92 -9.69 -19.66
N LYS A 445 23.29 -9.70 -20.83
CA LYS A 445 23.43 -8.64 -21.84
C LYS A 445 22.60 -7.41 -21.46
N CYS A 446 23.03 -6.68 -20.44
CA CYS A 446 22.40 -5.44 -20.00
C CYS A 446 23.02 -4.23 -20.72
N ALA A 447 22.21 -3.45 -21.45
CA ALA A 447 22.68 -2.24 -22.15
C ALA A 447 23.25 -1.18 -21.19
N ARG A 448 22.80 -1.17 -19.94
CA ARG A 448 23.21 -0.22 -18.90
C ARG A 448 24.28 -0.76 -17.95
N GLN A 449 24.88 -1.92 -18.24
CA GLN A 449 25.90 -2.52 -17.37
C GLN A 449 27.03 -1.55 -17.04
N GLN A 450 27.52 -0.80 -18.04
CA GLN A 450 28.59 0.17 -17.84
C GLN A 450 28.17 1.31 -16.88
N ASP A 451 26.91 1.78 -16.96
CA ASP A 451 26.39 2.82 -16.07
C ASP A 451 26.41 2.35 -14.62
N PHE A 452 25.98 1.11 -14.35
CA PHE A 452 26.00 0.53 -13.01
C PHE A 452 27.42 0.41 -12.47
N LEU A 453 28.39 -0.02 -13.28
CA LEU A 453 29.78 -0.11 -12.85
C LEU A 453 30.37 1.27 -12.50
N VAL A 454 30.04 2.31 -13.28
CA VAL A 454 30.42 3.69 -12.96
C VAL A 454 29.77 4.18 -11.67
N GLY A 455 28.49 3.86 -11.45
CA GLY A 455 27.77 4.15 -10.21
C GLY A 455 28.42 3.49 -8.99
N VAL A 456 28.71 2.19 -9.08
CA VAL A 456 29.44 1.45 -8.05
C VAL A 456 30.79 2.10 -7.75
N LYS A 457 31.56 2.50 -8.78
CA LYS A 457 32.87 3.13 -8.58
C LYS A 457 32.74 4.43 -7.79
N LYS A 458 31.79 5.29 -8.17
CA LYS A 458 31.49 6.54 -7.46
C LYS A 458 31.08 6.28 -6.00
N LEU A 459 30.26 5.26 -5.73
CA LEU A 459 29.85 4.89 -4.37
C LEU A 459 31.03 4.38 -3.53
N VAL A 460 31.85 3.50 -4.10
CA VAL A 460 33.04 2.92 -3.46
C VAL A 460 34.05 4.01 -3.09
N ASP A 461 34.25 4.98 -3.97
CA ASP A 461 35.19 6.08 -3.73
C ASP A 461 34.63 7.11 -2.75
N SER A 462 33.39 7.56 -2.93
CA SER A 462 32.77 8.58 -2.08
C SER A 462 32.54 8.10 -0.64
N ARG A 463 32.21 6.83 -0.43
CA ARG A 463 32.00 6.24 0.91
C ARG A 463 33.24 5.55 1.47
N ASN A 464 34.35 5.55 0.73
CA ASN A 464 35.58 4.85 1.06
C ASN A 464 35.33 3.40 1.54
N LEU A 465 34.68 2.59 0.69
CA LEU A 465 34.34 1.21 1.01
C LEU A 465 35.61 0.33 1.05
N THR A 466 36.26 0.28 2.21
CA THR A 466 37.57 -0.36 2.40
C THR A 466 37.50 -1.87 2.17
N ARG A 467 36.40 -2.52 2.57
CA ARG A 467 36.21 -3.96 2.34
C ARG A 467 36.17 -4.29 0.85
N PHE A 468 35.38 -3.56 0.07
CA PHE A 468 35.34 -3.69 -1.38
C PHE A 468 36.74 -3.50 -2.01
N LYS A 469 37.45 -2.43 -1.64
CA LYS A 469 38.82 -2.16 -2.12
C LYS A 469 39.82 -3.24 -1.72
N ASN A 470 39.70 -3.81 -0.52
CA ASN A 470 40.57 -4.88 -0.07
C ASN A 470 40.37 -6.15 -0.90
N VAL A 471 39.12 -6.54 -1.19
CA VAL A 471 38.82 -7.70 -2.05
C VAL A 471 39.38 -7.50 -3.46
N LEU A 472 39.24 -6.28 -4.02
CA LEU A 472 39.83 -5.96 -5.33
C LEU A 472 41.36 -6.14 -5.34
N ASN A 473 42.04 -5.69 -4.28
CA ASN A 473 43.50 -5.77 -4.17
C ASN A 473 44.00 -7.17 -3.80
N SER A 474 43.22 -7.97 -3.07
CA SER A 474 43.58 -9.33 -2.66
C SER A 474 43.26 -10.38 -3.73
N SER A 475 42.38 -10.04 -4.69
CA SER A 475 42.01 -10.90 -5.81
C SER A 475 43.18 -11.08 -6.80
N VAL A 476 44.18 -11.84 -6.38
CA VAL A 476 45.17 -12.45 -7.26
C VAL A 476 44.52 -13.68 -7.89
N ALA A 477 44.36 -13.64 -9.23
CA ALA A 477 43.98 -14.74 -10.10
C ALA A 477 42.56 -15.32 -9.91
N VAL A 478 41.55 -14.62 -10.47
CA VAL A 478 40.34 -15.33 -10.93
C VAL A 478 40.59 -15.81 -12.35
N ASP A 479 40.53 -17.11 -12.64
CA ASP A 479 40.74 -17.65 -13.99
C ASP A 479 39.64 -17.26 -15.01
N ASP A 480 38.59 -16.58 -14.56
CA ASP A 480 37.48 -16.12 -15.37
C ASP A 480 37.76 -14.77 -16.05
N LYS A 481 37.63 -14.73 -17.38
CA LYS A 481 37.90 -13.53 -18.19
C LYS A 481 36.97 -12.36 -17.86
N SER A 482 35.71 -12.62 -17.51
CA SER A 482 34.73 -11.57 -17.20
C SER A 482 35.03 -10.90 -15.86
N LEU A 483 35.39 -11.70 -14.85
CA LEU A 483 35.79 -11.18 -13.53
C LEU A 483 37.11 -10.42 -13.59
N LYS A 484 38.09 -10.87 -14.39
CA LYS A 484 39.32 -10.10 -14.66
C LYS A 484 39.00 -8.71 -15.22
N ALA A 485 38.17 -8.64 -16.27
CA ALA A 485 37.79 -7.37 -16.87
C ALA A 485 37.04 -6.45 -15.88
N PHE A 486 36.16 -7.03 -15.05
CA PHE A 486 35.46 -6.30 -13.99
C PHE A 486 36.44 -5.72 -12.96
N PHE A 487 37.38 -6.49 -12.42
CA PHE A 487 38.35 -5.97 -11.44
C PHE A 487 39.34 -4.97 -12.04
N GLU A 488 39.75 -5.16 -13.30
CA GLU A 488 40.55 -4.17 -14.02
C GLU A 488 39.83 -2.83 -14.16
N PHE A 489 38.52 -2.82 -14.40
CA PHE A 489 37.73 -1.59 -14.48
C PHE A 489 37.83 -0.75 -13.20
N PHE A 490 37.72 -1.38 -12.02
CA PHE A 490 37.80 -0.68 -10.72
C PHE A 490 39.24 -0.33 -10.32
N SER A 491 40.24 -1.03 -10.85
CA SER A 491 41.66 -0.77 -10.56
C SER A 491 42.22 0.43 -11.34
N ARG A 492 41.56 0.84 -12.43
CA ARG A 492 41.97 2.01 -13.24
C ARG A 492 41.70 3.30 -12.47
N ARG A 493 42.75 4.08 -12.21
CA ARG A 493 42.60 5.48 -11.75
C ARG A 493 41.95 6.29 -12.86
N GLU A 494 40.96 7.10 -12.52
CA GLU A 494 40.45 8.11 -13.45
C GLU A 494 41.61 9.07 -13.78
N GLN A 495 41.95 9.20 -15.05
CA GLN A 495 42.78 10.33 -15.46
C GLN A 495 41.89 11.57 -15.37
N PRO A 496 42.35 12.66 -14.74
CA PRO A 496 41.58 13.89 -14.73
C PRO A 496 41.32 14.30 -16.19
N GLU A 497 40.06 14.42 -16.59
CA GLU A 497 39.72 15.06 -17.84
C GLU A 497 40.29 16.49 -17.78
N PRO A 498 41.09 16.91 -18.76
CA PRO A 498 41.50 18.31 -18.84
C PRO A 498 40.23 19.14 -18.94
N MET A 499 40.01 20.04 -17.97
CA MET A 499 39.00 21.07 -18.14
C MET A 499 39.38 21.88 -19.37
N ASP A 500 38.59 21.77 -20.43
CA ASP A 500 38.62 22.72 -21.52
C ASP A 500 38.22 24.08 -20.94
N ILE A 501 39.23 24.92 -20.71
CA ILE A 501 39.05 26.34 -20.47
C ILE A 501 38.72 26.93 -21.84
N ASN A 502 37.43 27.06 -22.16
CA ASN A 502 36.94 27.90 -23.25
C ASN A 502 35.98 28.95 -22.71
#